data_AF-A0A7J9I4U9-F1
#
_entry.id   AF-A0A7J9I4U9-F1
#
_cell.length_a   1.000
_cell.length_b   1.000
_cell.length_c   1.000
_cell.angle_alpha   90.00
_cell.angle_beta   90.00
_cell.angle_gamma   90.00
#
_symmetry.space_group_name_H-M   'P 1'
#
loop_
_entity.id
_entity.type
_entity.pdbx_description
1 polymer ?
#
loop_
_entity_poly.entity_id
_entity_poly.type
_entity_poly.pdbx_seq_one_letter_code
_entity_poly.pdbx_strand_id
1 'polypeptide(L)'
;GIDLVAGGKSKKTKRTAPKSDDIYLKLLVKIYRFLVRRTGSKFNAVILKRLFMSKVNKPPLSLSRLIEFMKGKEDKIAVVVGTVTDDIRVYEVPALKVTALRFTETARARIEKAGGECLTFDQLALRAPLGQNTVCTSSNNC
;
A
#
# COMPACT_ATOMS: atom_id res chain seq x y z
N GLY A 1 -29.57 -38.26 -2.99
CA GLY A 1 -28.33 -37.56 -3.39
C GLY A 1 -28.22 -36.29 -2.60
N ILE A 2 -27.02 -35.88 -2.21
CA ILE A 2 -26.81 -34.62 -1.46
C ILE A 2 -26.98 -33.48 -2.45
N ASP A 3 -27.98 -32.61 -2.23
CA ASP A 3 -28.16 -31.40 -3.02
C ASP A 3 -27.12 -30.37 -2.59
N LEU A 4 -26.04 -30.26 -3.36
CA LEU A 4 -24.97 -29.29 -3.13
C LEU A 4 -25.07 -28.19 -4.20
N VAL A 5 -25.28 -26.95 -3.75
CA VAL A 5 -25.24 -25.76 -4.60
C VAL A 5 -23.96 -25.79 -5.48
N ALA A 6 -24.16 -25.82 -6.80
CA ALA A 6 -23.10 -25.89 -7.83
C ALA A 6 -22.12 -27.08 -7.74
N GLY A 7 -22.54 -28.25 -7.22
CA GLY A 7 -21.73 -29.47 -7.25
C GLY A 7 -20.52 -29.47 -6.30
N GLY A 8 -20.55 -28.62 -5.26
CA GLY A 8 -19.56 -28.58 -4.17
C GLY A 8 -18.20 -27.94 -4.51
N LYS A 9 -17.91 -27.61 -5.78
CA LYS A 9 -16.64 -27.00 -6.20
C LYS A 9 -16.79 -25.49 -6.40
N SER A 10 -16.30 -24.70 -5.43
CA SER A 10 -16.22 -23.24 -5.58
C SER A 10 -14.97 -22.80 -6.33
N LYS A 11 -15.11 -22.19 -7.52
CA LYS A 11 -13.98 -21.59 -8.26
C LYS A 11 -13.61 -20.24 -7.65
N LYS A 12 -12.33 -20.04 -7.31
CA LYS A 12 -11.83 -18.74 -6.84
C LYS A 12 -11.33 -17.92 -8.04
N THR A 13 -12.09 -16.90 -8.43
CA THR A 13 -11.73 -15.99 -9.54
C THR A 13 -10.70 -14.93 -9.14
N LYS A 14 -10.40 -14.80 -7.84
CA LYS A 14 -9.43 -13.82 -7.31
C LYS A 14 -7.98 -14.28 -7.47
N ARG A 15 -7.08 -13.32 -7.67
CA ARG A 15 -5.63 -13.58 -7.71
C ARG A 15 -5.14 -14.03 -6.33
N THR A 16 -4.41 -15.16 -6.30
CA THR A 16 -3.84 -15.76 -5.08
C THR A 16 -2.34 -15.51 -4.94
N ALA A 17 -1.67 -15.11 -6.02
CA ALA A 17 -0.25 -14.82 -6.08
C ALA A 17 0.03 -13.70 -7.10
N PRO A 18 1.14 -12.96 -6.96
CA PRO A 18 1.56 -12.01 -7.99
C PRO A 18 1.93 -12.77 -9.27
N LYS A 19 1.57 -12.25 -10.45
CA LYS A 19 2.02 -12.80 -11.76
C LYS A 19 3.40 -12.31 -12.15
N SER A 20 3.91 -11.26 -11.51
CA SER A 20 5.22 -10.69 -11.82
C SER A 20 6.33 -11.56 -11.26
N ASP A 21 7.41 -11.70 -12.04
CA ASP A 21 8.59 -12.47 -11.64
C ASP A 21 9.63 -11.71 -10.82
N ASP A 22 9.37 -10.44 -10.52
CA ASP A 22 10.21 -9.61 -9.67
C ASP A 22 10.45 -10.25 -8.29
N ILE A 23 11.74 -10.45 -7.99
CA ILE A 23 12.23 -11.11 -6.78
C ILE A 23 11.86 -10.27 -5.54
N TYR A 24 12.00 -8.95 -5.60
CA TYR A 24 11.70 -8.06 -4.47
C TYR A 24 10.21 -8.07 -4.14
N LEU A 25 9.35 -8.07 -5.16
CA LEU A 25 7.92 -8.20 -4.97
C LEU A 25 7.54 -9.56 -4.36
N LYS A 26 8.17 -10.66 -4.82
CA LYS A 26 7.96 -12.01 -4.26
C LYS A 26 8.37 -12.09 -2.80
N LEU A 27 9.50 -11.48 -2.42
CA LEU A 27 9.98 -11.39 -1.03
C LEU A 27 8.98 -10.60 -0.17
N LEU A 28 8.55 -9.44 -0.64
CA LEU A 28 7.59 -8.60 0.08
C LEU A 28 6.27 -9.33 0.33
N VAL A 29 5.77 -10.03 -0.70
CA VAL A 29 4.57 -10.87 -0.58
C VAL A 29 4.75 -11.98 0.46
N LYS A 30 5.92 -12.62 0.54
CA LYS A 30 6.18 -13.66 1.56
C LYS A 30 6.10 -13.08 2.97
N ILE A 31 6.69 -11.91 3.20
CA ILE A 31 6.64 -11.21 4.51
C ILE A 31 5.20 -10.87 4.88
N TYR A 32 4.44 -10.22 4.00
CA TYR A 32 3.05 -9.86 4.28
C TYR A 32 2.13 -11.07 4.43
N ARG A 33 2.38 -12.16 3.70
CA ARG A 33 1.64 -13.42 3.86
C ARG A 33 1.93 -14.09 5.21
N PHE A 34 3.17 -14.00 5.70
CA PHE A 34 3.50 -14.42 7.06
C PHE A 34 2.79 -13.55 8.10
N LEU A 35 2.85 -12.22 7.95
CA LEU A 35 2.18 -11.28 8.86
C LEU A 35 0.68 -11.54 8.93
N VAL A 36 -0.02 -11.64 7.79
CA VAL A 36 -1.48 -11.91 7.75
C VAL A 36 -1.82 -13.20 8.49
N ARG A 37 -1.03 -14.26 8.31
CA ARG A 37 -1.27 -15.55 8.97
C ARG A 37 -1.06 -15.49 10.48
N ARG A 38 -0.13 -14.67 10.97
CA ARG A 38 0.25 -14.59 12.38
C ARG A 38 -0.54 -13.55 13.18
N THR A 39 -0.80 -12.38 12.60
CA THR A 39 -1.46 -11.27 13.31
C THR A 39 -2.97 -11.22 13.06
N GLY A 40 -3.48 -11.78 11.97
CA GLY A 40 -4.91 -11.72 11.64
C GLY A 40 -5.45 -10.31 11.36
N SER A 41 -4.58 -9.28 11.28
CA SER A 41 -5.01 -7.90 11.06
C SER A 41 -5.64 -7.71 9.68
N LYS A 42 -6.79 -7.03 9.61
CA LYS A 42 -7.46 -6.71 8.34
C LYS A 42 -6.58 -5.82 7.44
N PHE A 43 -5.78 -4.93 8.04
CA PHE A 43 -4.85 -4.05 7.35
C PHE A 43 -3.85 -4.81 6.46
N ASN A 44 -3.12 -5.77 7.04
CA ASN A 44 -2.15 -6.56 6.28
C ASN A 44 -2.82 -7.40 5.17
N ALA A 45 -4.05 -7.87 5.40
CA ALA A 45 -4.81 -8.60 4.39
C ALA A 45 -5.16 -7.71 3.19
N VAL A 46 -5.48 -6.44 3.43
CA VAL A 46 -5.72 -5.44 2.37
C VAL A 46 -4.44 -5.15 1.60
N ILE A 47 -3.31 -4.93 2.28
CA ILE A 47 -2.02 -4.71 1.60
C ILE A 47 -1.64 -5.90 0.74
N LEU A 48 -1.71 -7.12 1.28
CA LEU A 48 -1.38 -8.34 0.53
C LEU A 48 -2.26 -8.49 -0.71
N LYS A 49 -3.56 -8.22 -0.59
CA LYS A 49 -4.49 -8.23 -1.74
C LYS A 49 -4.09 -7.20 -2.80
N ARG A 50 -3.68 -5.99 -2.38
CA ARG A 50 -3.26 -4.92 -3.28
C ARG A 50 -1.91 -5.21 -3.95
N LEU A 51 -0.97 -5.87 -3.27
CA LEU A 51 0.30 -6.31 -3.87
C LEU A 51 0.08 -7.27 -5.05
N PHE A 52 -0.97 -8.11 -4.99
CA PHE A 52 -1.35 -9.02 -6.08
C PHE A 52 -2.03 -8.34 -7.26
N MET A 53 -2.43 -7.07 -7.15
CA MET A 53 -3.13 -6.38 -8.23
C MET A 53 -2.21 -6.08 -9.42
N SER A 54 -2.81 -5.94 -10.61
CA SER A 54 -2.11 -5.55 -11.83
C SER A 54 -1.62 -4.09 -11.72
N LYS A 55 -0.72 -3.68 -12.63
CA LYS A 55 -0.23 -2.29 -12.68
C LYS A 55 -1.37 -1.28 -12.91
N VAL A 56 -2.33 -1.63 -13.77
CA VAL A 56 -3.52 -0.78 -14.04
C VAL A 56 -4.34 -0.54 -12.77
N ASN A 57 -4.45 -1.55 -11.90
CA ASN A 57 -5.17 -1.45 -10.63
C ASN A 57 -4.34 -0.85 -9.48
N LYS A 58 -3.11 -0.41 -9.78
CA LYS A 58 -2.22 0.32 -8.86
C LYS A 58 -1.86 1.68 -9.48
N PRO A 59 -2.86 2.57 -9.63
CA PRO A 59 -2.65 3.89 -10.20
C PRO A 59 -1.64 4.70 -9.36
N PRO A 60 -0.87 5.60 -9.98
CA PRO A 60 -0.02 6.52 -9.26
C PRO A 60 -0.87 7.49 -8.41
N LEU A 61 -0.33 7.91 -7.27
CA LEU A 61 -0.96 8.88 -6.38
C LEU A 61 -0.12 10.16 -6.37
N SER A 62 -0.75 11.31 -6.64
CA SER A 62 -0.11 12.61 -6.58
C SER A 62 0.05 13.10 -5.14
N LEU A 63 1.08 13.92 -4.89
CA LEU A 63 1.31 14.54 -3.57
C LEU A 63 0.12 15.37 -3.09
N SER A 64 -0.51 16.16 -3.96
CA SER A 64 -1.69 17.00 -3.65
C SER A 64 -2.80 16.17 -2.99
N ARG A 65 -3.11 15.03 -3.61
CA ARG A 65 -4.17 14.15 -3.11
C ARG A 65 -3.76 13.44 -1.82
N LEU A 66 -2.46 13.15 -1.67
CA LEU A 66 -1.93 12.57 -0.44
C LEU A 66 -2.06 13.56 0.74
N ILE A 67 -1.76 14.84 0.52
CA ILE A 67 -1.92 15.92 1.51
C ILE A 67 -3.38 16.03 1.94
N GLU A 68 -4.32 16.01 0.99
CA GLU A 68 -5.75 16.02 1.30
C GLU A 68 -6.19 14.86 2.18
N PHE A 69 -5.70 13.63 1.90
CA PHE A 69 -6.02 12.45 2.71
C PHE A 69 -5.42 12.48 4.11
N MET A 70 -4.30 13.19 4.27
CA MET A 70 -3.56 13.31 5.53
C MET A 70 -3.99 14.52 6.38
N LYS A 71 -4.84 15.40 5.85
CA LYS A 71 -5.40 16.52 6.59
C LYS A 71 -6.14 16.02 7.84
N GLY A 72 -5.71 16.48 9.02
CA GLY A 72 -6.23 16.04 10.32
C GLY A 72 -5.71 14.69 10.82
N LYS A 73 -4.68 14.11 10.17
CA LYS A 73 -4.06 12.82 10.54
C LYS A 73 -2.53 12.89 10.43
N GLU A 74 -1.94 13.98 10.89
CA GLU A 74 -0.51 14.28 10.70
C GLU A 74 0.41 13.29 11.44
N ASP A 75 -0.05 12.72 12.56
CA ASP A 75 0.72 11.74 13.34
C ASP A 75 0.78 10.33 12.71
N LYS A 76 0.01 10.10 11.64
CA LYS A 76 -0.16 8.77 11.05
C LYS A 76 0.76 8.56 9.85
N ILE A 77 1.06 7.30 9.56
CA ILE A 77 1.85 6.92 8.38
C ILE A 77 0.88 6.71 7.21
N ALA A 78 1.06 7.46 6.13
CA ALA A 78 0.34 7.26 4.88
C ALA A 78 0.88 6.02 4.17
N VAL A 79 0.03 5.06 3.80
CA VAL A 79 0.45 3.82 3.13
C VAL A 79 -0.20 3.75 1.75
N VAL A 80 0.64 3.81 0.73
CA VAL A 80 0.26 3.82 -0.69
C VAL A 80 0.78 2.56 -1.36
N VAL A 81 -0.13 1.68 -1.79
CA VAL A 81 0.26 0.49 -2.58
C VAL A 81 0.33 0.87 -4.07
N GLY A 82 1.33 1.66 -4.43
CA GLY A 82 1.50 2.23 -5.77
C GLY A 82 2.73 3.12 -5.86
N THR A 83 2.79 3.91 -6.94
CA THR A 83 3.82 4.93 -7.14
C THR A 83 3.32 6.27 -6.61
N VAL A 84 4.15 6.99 -5.85
CA VAL A 84 3.87 8.38 -5.47
C VAL A 84 4.58 9.30 -6.47
N THR A 85 3.80 10.19 -7.07
CA THR A 85 4.27 11.15 -8.08
C THR A 85 4.21 12.56 -7.53
N ASP A 86 5.17 13.38 -7.95
CA ASP A 86 5.17 14.81 -7.63
C ASP A 86 4.03 15.56 -8.33
N ASP A 87 3.61 16.67 -7.74
CA ASP A 87 2.69 17.62 -8.33
C ASP A 87 3.25 19.04 -8.15
N ILE A 88 3.65 19.64 -9.27
CA ILE A 88 4.31 20.94 -9.34
C ILE A 88 3.37 22.06 -8.86
N ARG A 89 2.05 21.84 -8.89
CA ARG A 89 1.04 22.83 -8.50
C ARG A 89 0.97 23.06 -7.00
N VAL A 90 1.41 22.09 -6.20
CA VAL A 90 1.52 22.25 -4.76
C VAL A 90 2.80 23.02 -4.50
N TYR A 91 2.73 24.12 -3.77
CA TYR A 91 3.93 24.90 -3.43
C TYR A 91 4.58 24.36 -2.16
N GLU A 92 3.79 24.17 -1.11
CA GLU A 92 4.25 23.70 0.20
C GLU A 92 3.80 22.27 0.45
N VAL A 93 4.78 21.41 0.77
CA VAL A 93 4.52 20.03 1.18
C VAL A 93 4.71 19.97 2.69
N PRO A 94 3.71 19.54 3.48
CA PRO A 94 3.88 19.36 4.92
C PRO A 94 4.82 18.19 5.23
N ALA A 95 5.31 18.10 6.46
CA ALA A 95 6.12 16.97 6.92
C ALA A 95 5.24 15.69 6.96
N LEU A 96 5.43 14.79 6.00
CA LEU A 96 4.63 13.59 5.84
C LEU A 96 5.47 12.33 6.03
N LYS A 97 4.93 11.34 6.74
CA LYS A 97 5.48 9.99 6.80
C LYS A 97 4.75 9.11 5.78
N VAL A 98 5.41 8.81 4.66
CA VAL A 98 4.77 8.11 3.52
C VAL A 98 5.48 6.80 3.25
N THR A 99 4.72 5.71 3.16
CA THR A 99 5.19 4.42 2.67
C THR A 99 4.63 4.15 1.28
N ALA A 100 5.49 3.86 0.30
CA ALA A 100 5.07 3.52 -1.05
C ALA A 100 5.91 2.40 -1.69
N LEU A 101 5.44 1.86 -2.83
CA LEU A 101 6.21 0.88 -3.61
C LEU A 101 7.31 1.57 -4.40
N ARG A 102 7.04 2.78 -4.89
CA ARG A 102 7.98 3.59 -5.66
C ARG A 102 7.68 5.06 -5.41
N PHE A 103 8.74 5.86 -5.33
CA PHE A 103 8.66 7.31 -5.33
C PHE A 103 9.32 7.82 -6.60
N THR A 104 8.79 8.90 -7.19
CA THR A 104 9.58 9.69 -8.14
C THR A 104 10.67 10.42 -7.37
N GLU A 105 11.83 10.64 -8.01
CA GLU A 105 12.97 11.31 -7.38
C GLU A 105 12.60 12.72 -6.90
N THR A 106 11.81 13.44 -7.72
CA THR A 106 11.27 14.76 -7.38
C THR A 106 10.36 14.72 -6.16
N ALA A 107 9.47 13.73 -6.05
CA ALA A 107 8.57 13.61 -4.90
C ALA A 107 9.35 13.29 -3.62
N ARG A 108 10.34 12.39 -3.71
CA ARG A 108 11.21 12.05 -2.57
C ARG A 108 11.97 13.27 -2.08
N ALA A 109 12.63 14.01 -2.98
CA ALA A 109 13.39 15.20 -2.61
C ALA A 109 12.52 16.28 -1.94
N ARG A 110 11.28 16.45 -2.39
CA ARG A 110 10.35 17.41 -1.79
C ARG A 110 9.86 16.99 -0.41
N ILE A 111 9.55 15.70 -0.22
CA ILE A 111 9.15 15.17 1.09
C ILE A 111 10.32 15.30 2.09
N GLU A 112 11.53 14.94 1.68
CA GLU A 112 12.72 15.04 2.52
C GLU A 112 13.05 16.51 2.85
N LYS A 113 12.93 17.43 1.88
CA LYS A 113 13.10 18.88 2.10
C LYS A 113 12.08 19.44 3.09
N ALA A 114 10.87 18.89 3.11
CA ALA A 114 9.83 19.25 4.07
C ALA A 114 10.04 18.63 5.47
N GLY A 115 11.10 17.83 5.68
CA GLY A 115 11.34 17.11 6.93
C GLY A 115 10.46 15.87 7.11
N GLY A 116 9.84 15.39 6.03
CA GLY A 116 9.08 14.14 6.01
C GLY A 116 9.96 12.90 5.82
N GLU A 117 9.36 11.72 5.99
CA GLU A 117 10.04 10.43 5.85
C GLU A 117 9.44 9.60 4.71
N CYS A 118 10.29 9.17 3.77
CA CYS A 118 9.93 8.21 2.73
C CYS A 118 10.30 6.79 3.16
N LEU A 119 9.30 5.96 3.44
CA LEU A 119 9.46 4.60 3.94
C LEU A 119 9.21 3.55 2.86
N THR A 120 9.89 2.41 2.99
CA THR A 120 9.61 1.19 2.22
C THR A 120 8.67 0.26 3.00
N PHE A 121 8.03 -0.68 2.30
CA PHE A 121 7.08 -1.60 2.93
C PHE A 121 7.74 -2.57 3.93
N ASP A 122 9.00 -2.92 3.73
CA ASP A 122 9.82 -3.67 4.68
C ASP A 122 10.07 -2.86 5.97
N GLN A 123 10.43 -1.58 5.87
CA GLN A 123 10.56 -0.69 7.02
C GLN A 123 9.23 -0.50 7.77
N LEU A 124 8.12 -0.39 7.04
CA LEU A 124 6.79 -0.32 7.63
C LEU A 124 6.45 -1.60 8.42
N ALA A 125 6.79 -2.78 7.88
CA ALA A 125 6.53 -4.05 8.55
C ALA A 125 7.29 -4.18 9.89
N LEU A 126 8.47 -3.56 10.00
CA LEU A 126 9.24 -3.50 11.25
C LEU A 126 8.64 -2.51 12.25
N ARG A 127 8.23 -1.32 11.79
CA ARG A 127 7.68 -0.26 12.67
C ARG A 127 6.27 -0.55 13.16
N ALA A 128 5.40 -1.03 12.27
CA ALA A 128 3.96 -1.18 12.54
C ALA A 128 3.43 -2.51 11.98
N PRO A 129 3.79 -3.67 12.57
CA PRO A 129 3.38 -4.99 12.08
C PRO A 129 1.86 -5.23 12.15
N LEU A 130 1.16 -4.48 13.01
CA LEU A 130 -0.31 -4.53 13.15
C LEU A 130 -1.04 -3.48 12.30
N GLY A 131 -0.31 -2.53 11.69
CA GLY A 131 -0.91 -1.38 11.01
C GLY A 131 -1.55 -0.36 11.96
N GLN A 132 -1.08 -0.28 13.20
CA GLN A 132 -1.52 0.77 14.12
C GLN A 132 -0.99 2.13 13.62
N ASN A 133 -1.83 3.17 13.71
CA ASN A 133 -1.51 4.53 13.25
C ASN A 133 -1.14 4.67 11.77
N THR A 134 -1.66 3.79 10.91
CA THR A 134 -1.50 3.90 9.46
C THR A 134 -2.81 4.30 8.78
N VAL A 135 -2.69 5.00 7.66
CA VAL A 135 -3.82 5.33 6.78
C VAL A 135 -3.54 4.69 5.42
N CYS A 136 -4.33 3.68 5.07
CA CYS A 136 -4.26 3.06 3.74
C CYS A 136 -4.97 3.94 2.71
N THR A 137 -4.21 4.60 1.84
CA THR A 137 -4.75 5.43 0.76
C THR A 137 -4.61 4.72 -0.58
N SER A 138 -5.67 4.69 -1.39
CA SER A 138 -5.62 4.31 -2.81
C SER A 138 -6.24 5.41 -3.66
N SER A 139 -5.74 5.61 -4.89
CA SER A 139 -6.24 6.71 -5.75
C SER A 139 -7.71 6.53 -6.18
N ASN A 140 -8.21 5.29 -6.16
CA ASN A 140 -9.63 4.98 -6.33
C ASN A 140 -10.16 4.52 -4.97
N ASN A 141 -11.28 5.12 -4.56
CA ASN A 141 -11.94 5.03 -3.25
C ASN A 141 -11.64 3.75 -2.45
N CYS A 142 -11.20 3.94 -1.21
CA CYS A 142 -11.34 2.94 -0.15
C CYS A 142 -12.80 2.86 0.30
#